data_AF-L0DQ33-F1
#
_entry.id   AF-L0DQ33-F1
#
_cell.length_a   1.000
_cell.length_b   1.000
_cell.length_c   1.000
_cell.angle_alpha   90.00
_cell.angle_beta   90.00
_cell.angle_gamma   90.00
#
_symmetry.space_group_name_H-M   'P 1'
#
loop_
_entity.id
_entity.type
_entity.pdbx_description
1 polymer ?
#
loop_
_entity_poly.entity_id
_entity_poly.type
_entity_poly.pdbx_seq_one_letter_code
_entity_poly.pdbx_strand_id
1 'polypeptide(L)'
;MEKTTFHYQPMCSAPHCDAAAVYKVAAPWSNGKSRELKNYGLACEAHRDSQLALAQLHRQGLKLAEGETIGPVGLYELAAGKRDAELARLPDH
;
A
#
# COMPACT_ATOMS: atom_id res chain seq x y z
N MET A 1 -2.99 -10.75 34.34
CA MET A 1 -3.48 -9.61 33.53
C MET A 1 -3.10 -9.89 32.10
N GLU A 2 -3.96 -10.61 31.36
CA GLU A 2 -3.72 -10.89 29.95
C GLU A 2 -3.84 -9.57 29.20
N LYS A 3 -2.74 -9.10 28.61
CA LYS A 3 -2.74 -7.91 27.77
C LYS A 3 -3.46 -8.29 26.47
N THR A 4 -4.75 -8.04 26.39
CA THR A 4 -5.51 -8.16 25.14
C THR A 4 -4.91 -7.16 24.16
N THR A 5 -4.04 -7.64 23.29
CA THR A 5 -3.38 -6.80 22.29
C THR A 5 -4.38 -6.62 21.17
N PHE A 6 -4.80 -5.38 20.92
CA PHE A 6 -5.68 -5.08 19.79
C PHE A 6 -4.92 -5.35 18.49
N HIS A 7 -5.35 -6.37 17.74
CA HIS A 7 -4.84 -6.67 16.41
C HIS A 7 -5.78 -6.02 15.39
N TYR A 8 -5.39 -4.85 14.88
CA TYR A 8 -6.09 -4.23 13.77
C TYR A 8 -5.83 -5.02 12.48
N GLN A 9 -6.89 -5.53 11.86
CA GLN A 9 -6.83 -6.18 10.56
C GLN A 9 -7.51 -5.26 9.53
N PRO A 10 -6.75 -4.68 8.58
CA PRO A 10 -7.33 -3.81 7.57
C PRO A 10 -8.17 -4.61 6.55
N MET A 11 -9.14 -3.93 5.95
CA MET A 11 -10.01 -4.51 4.92
C MET A 11 -9.55 -4.09 3.51
N CYS A 12 -9.92 -4.89 2.51
CA CYS A 12 -9.67 -4.57 1.11
C CYS A 12 -10.38 -3.27 0.71
N SER A 13 -9.73 -2.45 -0.11
CA SER A 13 -10.26 -1.19 -0.63
C SER A 13 -11.15 -1.37 -1.87
N ALA A 14 -11.28 -2.58 -2.40
CA ALA A 14 -12.15 -2.85 -3.53
C ALA A 14 -13.62 -2.61 -3.15
N PRO A 15 -14.44 -1.97 -4.02
CA PRO A 15 -15.85 -1.75 -3.75
C PRO A 15 -16.57 -3.06 -3.43
N HIS A 16 -17.39 -3.06 -2.37
CA HIS A 16 -18.18 -4.21 -1.94
C HIS A 16 -17.36 -5.45 -1.53
N CYS A 17 -16.10 -5.28 -1.14
CA CYS A 17 -15.26 -6.36 -0.66
C CYS A 17 -15.05 -6.27 0.86
N ASP A 18 -15.56 -7.26 1.58
CA ASP A 18 -15.37 -7.42 3.03
C ASP A 18 -14.26 -8.41 3.37
N ALA A 19 -13.32 -8.66 2.44
CA ALA A 19 -12.17 -9.51 2.71
C ALA A 19 -11.06 -8.71 3.41
N ALA A 20 -10.33 -9.38 4.31
CA ALA A 20 -9.14 -8.80 4.92
C ALA A 20 -8.06 -8.51 3.87
N ALA A 21 -7.40 -7.36 3.99
CA ALA A 21 -6.27 -7.02 3.16
C ALA A 21 -5.02 -7.75 3.63
N VAL A 22 -4.27 -8.30 2.68
CA VAL A 22 -2.96 -8.93 2.88
C VAL A 22 -1.86 -8.17 2.14
N TYR A 23 -2.23 -7.22 1.27
CA TYR A 23 -1.32 -6.33 0.57
C TYR A 23 -1.67 -4.87 0.77
N LYS A 24 -0.63 -4.04 0.84
CA LYS A 24 -0.70 -2.61 0.61
C LYS A 24 -0.26 -2.31 -0.81
N VAL A 25 -1.05 -1.52 -1.53
CA VAL A 25 -0.71 -1.01 -2.87
C VAL A 25 -0.11 0.38 -2.68
N ALA A 26 1.19 0.53 -2.95
CA ALA A 26 1.89 1.78 -2.67
C ALA A 26 3.02 2.07 -3.65
N ALA A 27 3.54 3.30 -3.61
CA ALA A 27 4.76 3.69 -4.31
C ALA A 27 5.71 4.44 -3.37
N PRO A 28 7.04 4.25 -3.48
CA PRO A 28 8.00 5.07 -2.75
C PRO A 28 7.84 6.54 -3.15
N TRP A 29 7.68 7.43 -2.19
CA TRP A 29 7.60 8.86 -2.41
C TRP A 29 8.65 9.59 -1.58
N SER A 30 9.13 10.71 -2.10
CA SER A 30 10.04 11.60 -1.39
C SER A 30 9.84 13.04 -1.83
N ASN A 31 9.94 13.99 -0.90
CA ASN A 31 10.02 15.43 -1.17
C ASN A 31 11.45 15.98 -0.99
N GLY A 32 12.46 15.10 -1.01
CA GLY A 32 13.86 15.45 -0.76
C GLY A 32 14.23 15.56 0.73
N LYS A 33 13.26 15.61 1.66
CA LYS A 33 13.49 15.63 3.11
C LYS A 33 13.00 14.35 3.79
N SER A 34 11.80 13.91 3.42
CA SER A 34 11.15 12.73 3.98
C SER A 34 11.00 11.65 2.90
N ARG A 35 10.94 10.39 3.33
CA ARG A 35 10.71 9.23 2.46
C ARG A 35 9.62 8.38 3.06
N GLU A 36 8.60 8.07 2.26
CA GLU A 36 7.42 7.36 2.71
C GLU A 36 6.88 6.44 1.61
N LEU A 37 5.96 5.56 1.97
CA LEU A 37 5.15 4.82 1.01
C LEU A 37 3.85 5.58 0.77
N LYS A 38 3.72 6.21 -0.41
CA LYS A 38 2.45 6.80 -0.83
C LYS A 38 1.44 5.68 -1.05
N ASN A 39 0.38 5.69 -0.24
CA ASN A 39 -0.68 4.69 -0.27
C ASN A 39 -1.65 4.96 -1.44
N TYR A 40 -1.99 3.91 -2.19
CA TYR A 40 -3.02 3.92 -3.22
C TYR A 40 -4.21 3.02 -2.89
N GLY A 41 -4.11 2.17 -1.86
CA GLY A 41 -5.17 1.27 -1.43
C GLY A 41 -4.63 0.00 -0.76
N LEU A 42 -5.54 -0.82 -0.27
CA LEU A 42 -5.26 -2.13 0.33
C LEU A 42 -5.97 -3.23 -0.47
N ALA A 43 -5.34 -4.39 -0.60
CA ALA A 43 -5.87 -5.48 -1.39
C ALA A 43 -5.86 -6.81 -0.64
N CYS A 44 -6.94 -7.57 -0.77
CA CYS A 44 -6.93 -9.00 -0.49
C CYS A 44 -6.29 -9.76 -1.68
N GLU A 45 -6.09 -11.07 -1.54
CA GLU A 45 -5.51 -11.88 -2.62
C GLU A 45 -6.30 -11.79 -3.93
N ALA A 46 -7.63 -11.79 -3.87
CA ALA A 46 -8.48 -11.78 -5.06
C ALA A 46 -8.42 -10.45 -5.85
N HIS A 47 -8.06 -9.35 -5.19
CA HIS A 47 -8.10 -8.01 -5.78
C HIS A 47 -6.72 -7.37 -5.94
N ARG A 48 -5.64 -8.11 -5.65
CA ARG A 48 -4.27 -7.58 -5.73
C ARG A 48 -3.94 -6.95 -7.08
N ASP A 49 -4.30 -7.62 -8.18
CA ASP A 49 -3.91 -7.19 -9.53
C ASP A 49 -4.80 -6.05 -10.04
N SER A 50 -6.11 -6.11 -9.75
CA SER A 50 -7.04 -5.04 -10.14
C SER A 50 -6.79 -3.74 -9.36
N GLN A 51 -6.49 -3.84 -8.06
CA GLN A 51 -6.10 -2.69 -7.25
C GLN A 51 -4.71 -2.14 -7.66
N LEU A 52 -3.76 -3.01 -8.01
CA LEU A 52 -2.46 -2.58 -8.54
C LEU A 52 -2.62 -1.81 -9.86
N ALA A 53 -3.42 -2.33 -10.80
CA ALA A 53 -3.69 -1.67 -12.08
C ALA A 53 -4.36 -0.30 -11.89
N LEU A 54 -5.38 -0.23 -11.01
CA LEU A 54 -6.04 1.04 -10.67
C LEU A 54 -5.06 2.06 -10.08
N ALA A 55 -4.20 1.61 -9.15
CA ALA A 55 -3.20 2.46 -8.53
C ALA A 55 -2.14 2.97 -9.53
N GLN A 56 -1.74 2.15 -10.49
CA GLN A 56 -0.85 2.55 -11.59
C GLN A 56 -1.48 3.65 -12.45
N LEU A 57 -2.78 3.55 -12.76
CA LEU A 57 -3.52 4.61 -13.46
C LEU A 57 -3.58 5.90 -12.62
N HIS A 58 -3.90 5.79 -11.32
CA HIS A 58 -3.93 6.93 -10.41
C HIS A 58 -2.56 7.62 -10.28
N ARG A 59 -1.46 6.86 -10.29
CA ARG A 59 -0.11 7.42 -10.30
C ARG A 59 0.15 8.27 -11.54
N GLN A 60 -0.32 7.87 -12.71
CA GLN A 60 -0.09 8.62 -13.95
C GLN A 60 -0.73 10.02 -13.92
N GLY A 61 -1.84 10.18 -13.20
CA GLY A 61 -2.51 11.47 -13.01
C GLY A 61 -1.94 12.33 -11.88
N LEU A 62 -0.97 11.85 -11.11
CA LEU A 62 -0.43 12.56 -9.95
C LEU A 62 0.50 13.70 -10.39
N LYS A 63 0.13 14.93 -10.04
CA LYS A 63 1.02 16.09 -10.16
C LYS A 63 1.92 16.16 -8.91
N LEU A 64 3.23 16.17 -9.13
CA LEU A 64 4.23 16.32 -8.08
C LEU A 64 4.62 17.79 -7.93
N ALA A 65 4.89 18.21 -6.69
CA ALA A 65 5.49 19.51 -6.45
C ALA A 65 6.98 19.51 -6.88
N GLU A 66 7.58 20.69 -6.98
CA GLU A 66 9.01 20.80 -7.27
C GLU A 66 9.84 20.06 -6.22
N GLY A 67 10.80 19.25 -6.67
CA GLY A 67 11.64 18.43 -5.79
C GLY A 67 11.01 17.13 -5.28
N GLU A 68 9.73 16.87 -5.58
CA GLU A 68 9.09 15.60 -5.25
C GLU A 68 9.40 14.51 -6.29
N THR A 69 9.46 13.26 -5.81
CA THR A 69 9.65 12.07 -6.62
C THR A 69 8.66 10.98 -6.23
N ILE A 70 8.20 10.21 -7.21
CA ILE A 70 7.33 9.04 -7.00
C ILE A 70 7.86 7.84 -7.80
N GLY A 71 8.23 6.79 -7.07
CA GLY A 71 8.68 5.51 -7.63
C GLY A 71 7.54 4.72 -8.27
N PRO A 72 7.83 3.51 -8.79
CA PRO A 72 6.80 2.64 -9.35
C PRO A 72 5.85 2.12 -8.26
N VAL A 73 4.56 2.07 -8.59
CA VAL A 73 3.56 1.40 -7.75
C VAL A 73 3.86 -0.09 -7.70
N GLY A 74 3.73 -0.70 -6.53
CA GLY A 74 3.86 -2.14 -6.33
C GLY A 74 3.02 -2.63 -5.15
N LEU A 75 3.04 -3.95 -4.96
CA LEU A 75 2.42 -4.62 -3.82
C LEU A 75 3.45 -4.77 -2.70
N TYR A 76 3.01 -4.53 -1.47
CA TYR A 76 3.78 -4.70 -0.25
C TYR A 76 3.02 -5.63 0.68
N GLU A 77 3.66 -6.69 1.15
CA GLU A 77 3.01 -7.66 2.03
C GLU A 77 2.70 -7.03 3.39
N LEU A 78 1.44 -7.08 3.81
CA LEU A 78 1.03 -6.66 5.14
C LEU A 78 1.38 -7.77 6.14
N ALA A 79 2.31 -7.48 7.03
CA ALA A 79 2.65 -8.35 8.14
C ALA A 79 2.19 -7.74 9.47
N ALA A 80 1.59 -8.57 10.33
CA ALA A 80 1.11 -8.13 11.63
C ALA A 80 2.24 -7.50 12.46
N GLY A 81 1.98 -6.32 13.02
CA GLY A 81 2.95 -5.58 13.83
C GLY A 81 4.07 -4.90 13.04
N LYS A 82 4.09 -5.00 11.70
CA LYS A 82 5.02 -4.24 10.86
C LYS A 82 4.45 -2.87 10.50
N ARG A 83 5.31 -1.86 10.53
CA ARG A 83 4.99 -0.52 10.05
C ARG A 83 5.19 -0.43 8.54
N ASP A 84 4.55 0.54 7.91
CA ASP A 84 4.66 0.82 6.48
C ASP A 84 6.11 0.85 5.96
N ALA A 85 7.01 1.50 6.71
CA ALA A 85 8.43 1.62 6.33
C ALA A 85 9.19 0.28 6.33
N GLU A 86 8.62 -0.77 6.93
CA GLU A 86 9.23 -2.10 7.08
C GLU A 86 8.60 -3.14 6.15
N LEU A 87 7.61 -2.75 5.32
CA LEU A 87 6.92 -3.70 4.45
C LEU A 87 7.80 -4.12 3.27
N ALA A 88 7.85 -5.42 3.01
CA ALA A 88 8.58 -5.97 1.88
C ALA A 88 7.77 -5.79 0.59
N ARG A 89 8.39 -5.24 -0.45
CA ARG A 89 7.82 -5.17 -1.79
C ARG A 89 7.88 -6.56 -2.44
N LEU A 90 6.77 -6.99 -3.03
CA LEU A 90 6.75 -8.21 -3.85
C LEU A 90 7.42 -7.96 -5.22
N PRO A 91 8.05 -8.98 -5.82
CA PRO A 91 8.54 -8.90 -7.20
C PRO A 91 7.40 -8.52 -8.17
N ASP A 92 7.71 -7.69 -9.16
CA ASP A 92 6.78 -7.44 -10.26
C ASP A 92 6.69 -8.73 -11.12
N HIS A 93 5.48 -9.15 -11.48
CA HIS A 93 5.20 -10.36 -12.29
C HIS A 93 5.27 -10.09 -13.79
#